data_AF-A0A3D9N3U3-F1
#
_entry.id   AF-A0A3D9N3U3-F1
#
_cell.length_a   1.000
_cell.length_b   1.000
_cell.length_c   1.000
_cell.angle_alpha   90.00
_cell.angle_beta   90.00
_cell.angle_gamma   90.00
#
_symmetry.space_group_name_H-M   'P 1'
#
loop_
_entity.id
_entity.type
_entity.pdbx_description
1 polymer ?
#
loop_
_entity_poly.entity_id
_entity_poly.type
_entity_poly.pdbx_seq_one_letter_code
_entity_poly.pdbx_strand_id
1 'polypeptide(L)'
;MCIGATFYAFEIPNYFDWIVKTTQFRKGAKATLSKTILAIAYFNPLWIARHLLFIKLFSGQFEAIGFYLLEIAFWSFLVNIPISFMANYIIQNRFQLKWRFLGSAVFSALMAIYYALSETIFS
;
A
#
# COMPACT_ATOMS: atom_id res chain seq x y z
N MET A 1 -5.22 -3.30 16.83
CA MET A 1 -4.93 -3.72 15.44
C MET A 1 -6.17 -4.19 14.65
N CYS A 2 -7.31 -4.55 15.27
CA CYS A 2 -8.51 -5.00 14.52
C CYS A 2 -9.22 -3.87 13.74
N ILE A 3 -9.35 -2.66 14.30
CA ILE A 3 -10.11 -1.57 13.67
C ILE A 3 -9.46 -1.12 12.35
N GLY A 4 -8.14 -0.90 12.33
CA GLY A 4 -7.42 -0.54 11.11
C GLY A 4 -7.51 -1.63 10.03
N ALA A 5 -7.43 -2.90 10.42
CA ALA A 5 -7.58 -4.02 9.49
C ALA A 5 -8.99 -4.09 8.87
N THR A 6 -10.05 -3.78 9.63
CA THR A 6 -11.42 -3.73 9.12
C THR A 6 -11.62 -2.63 8.08
N PHE A 7 -11.05 -1.43 8.30
CA PHE A 7 -11.12 -0.35 7.31
C PHE A 7 -10.44 -0.75 5.99
N TYR A 8 -9.24 -1.32 6.06
CA TYR A 8 -8.50 -1.74 4.86
C TYR A 8 -9.16 -2.93 4.13
N ALA A 9 -9.77 -3.86 4.86
CA ALA A 9 -10.47 -5.01 4.27
C ALA A 9 -11.71 -4.61 3.46
N PHE A 10 -12.29 -3.44 3.72
CA PHE A 10 -13.39 -2.91 2.92
C PHE A 10 -12.90 -1.99 1.79
N GLU A 11 -11.96 -1.09 2.10
CA GLU A 11 -11.49 -0.05 1.16
C GLU A 11 -10.69 -0.63 -0.02
N ILE A 12 -9.75 -1.54 0.25
CA ILE A 12 -8.79 -2.03 -0.75
C ILE A 12 -9.49 -2.90 -1.82
N PRO A 13 -10.34 -3.90 -1.49
CA PRO A 13 -11.04 -4.67 -2.51
C PRO A 13 -11.95 -3.82 -3.38
N ASN A 14 -12.70 -2.89 -2.77
CA ASN A 14 -13.57 -1.98 -3.51
C ASN A 14 -12.79 -1.09 -4.47
N TYR A 15 -11.62 -0.60 -4.04
CA TYR A 15 -10.74 0.16 -4.92
C TYR A 15 -10.22 -0.68 -6.09
N PHE A 16 -9.80 -1.93 -5.85
CA PHE A 16 -9.35 -2.83 -6.91
C PHE A 16 -10.47 -3.19 -7.90
N ASP A 17 -11.70 -3.38 -7.42
CA ASP A 17 -12.87 -3.56 -8.27
C ASP A 17 -13.13 -2.32 -9.14
N TRP A 18 -13.00 -1.12 -8.56
CA TRP A 18 -13.09 0.14 -9.29
C TRP A 18 -12.01 0.28 -10.36
N ILE A 19 -10.76 -0.12 -10.08
CA ILE A 19 -9.68 -0.15 -11.08
C ILE A 19 -10.08 -1.04 -12.27
N VAL A 20 -10.61 -2.24 -12.00
CA VAL A 20 -11.02 -3.18 -13.06
C VAL A 20 -12.13 -2.57 -13.91
N LYS A 21 -13.17 -2.02 -13.28
CA LYS A 21 -14.29 -1.35 -13.99
C LYS A 21 -13.80 -0.15 -14.83
N THR A 22 -12.88 0.66 -14.29
CA THR A 22 -12.37 1.85 -14.97
C THR A 22 -11.44 1.53 -16.14
N THR A 23 -10.72 0.40 -16.05
CA THR A 23 -9.78 -0.04 -17.09
C THR A 23 -10.37 -1.05 -18.07
N GLN A 24 -11.66 -1.39 -17.96
CA GLN A 24 -12.32 -2.43 -18.77
C GLN A 24 -12.24 -2.19 -20.29
N PHE A 25 -12.23 -0.92 -20.72
CA PHE A 25 -12.15 -0.55 -22.13
C PHE A 25 -10.71 -0.44 -22.66
N ARG A 26 -9.70 -0.50 -21.79
CA ARG A 26 -8.28 -0.44 -22.17
C ARG A 26 -7.81 -1.84 -22.53
N LYS A 27 -7.03 -1.99 -23.59
CA LYS A 27 -6.47 -3.28 -24.04
C LYS A 27 -4.94 -3.29 -24.02
N GLY A 28 -4.36 -4.48 -23.89
CA GLY A 28 -2.91 -4.71 -23.96
C GLY A 28 -2.12 -3.93 -22.91
N ALA A 29 -0.93 -3.46 -23.28
CA ALA A 29 0.00 -2.77 -22.38
C ALA A 29 -0.61 -1.52 -21.71
N LYS A 30 -1.51 -0.80 -22.40
CA LYS A 30 -2.19 0.36 -21.82
C LYS A 30 -3.07 -0.04 -20.63
N ALA A 31 -3.74 -1.19 -20.69
CA ALA A 31 -4.55 -1.69 -19.59
C ALA A 31 -3.67 -2.05 -18.39
N THR A 32 -2.59 -2.79 -18.64
CA THR A 32 -1.62 -3.24 -17.63
C THR A 32 -1.02 -2.06 -16.89
N LEU A 33 -0.49 -1.08 -17.63
CA LEU A 33 0.15 0.10 -17.05
C LEU A 33 -0.86 0.94 -16.26
N SER A 34 -2.08 1.10 -16.78
CA SER A 34 -3.13 1.88 -16.10
C SER A 34 -3.52 1.26 -14.76
N LYS A 35 -3.69 -0.07 -14.70
CA LYS A 35 -4.02 -0.77 -13.45
C LYS A 35 -2.92 -0.60 -12.42
N THR A 36 -1.66 -0.74 -12.85
CA THR A 36 -0.50 -0.58 -11.97
C THR A 36 -0.38 0.85 -11.44
N ILE A 37 -0.47 1.86 -12.31
CA ILE A 37 -0.38 3.28 -11.91
C ILE A 37 -1.51 3.63 -10.94
N LEU A 38 -2.75 3.20 -11.21
CA LEU A 38 -3.87 3.47 -10.32
C LEU A 38 -3.67 2.80 -8.94
N ALA A 39 -3.17 1.56 -8.91
CA ALA A 39 -2.86 0.90 -7.65
C ALA A 39 -1.77 1.66 -6.85
N ILE A 40 -0.70 2.10 -7.51
CA ILE A 40 0.36 2.90 -6.86
C ILE A 40 -0.17 4.26 -6.38
N ALA A 41 -1.03 4.90 -7.18
CA ALA A 41 -1.65 6.18 -6.82
C ALA A 41 -2.55 6.07 -5.57
N TYR A 42 -3.11 4.89 -5.30
CA TYR A 42 -3.82 4.61 -4.06
C TYR A 42 -2.89 4.45 -2.87
N PHE A 43 -1.79 3.70 -3.05
CA PHE A 43 -0.75 3.55 -2.03
C PHE A 43 0.23 4.75 -1.98
N ASN A 44 -0.32 5.95 -2.11
CA ASN A 44 0.44 7.21 -2.09
C ASN A 44 0.98 7.54 -0.67
N PRO A 45 1.79 8.61 -0.53
CA PRO A 45 2.32 9.02 0.78
C PRO A 45 1.25 9.25 1.85
N LEU A 46 0.06 9.73 1.51
CA LEU A 46 -1.02 9.92 2.50
C LEU A 46 -1.52 8.59 3.05
N TRP A 47 -1.58 7.55 2.22
CA TRP A 47 -1.93 6.20 2.67
C TRP A 47 -0.90 5.67 3.68
N ILE A 48 0.39 5.88 3.40
CA ILE A 48 1.49 5.49 4.29
C ILE A 48 1.42 6.31 5.59
N ALA A 49 1.23 7.62 5.51
CA ALA A 49 1.10 8.49 6.68
C ALA A 49 -0.09 8.08 7.57
N ARG A 50 -1.24 7.75 6.97
CA ARG A 50 -2.39 7.18 7.69
C ARG A 50 -2.03 5.88 8.40
N HIS A 51 -1.27 5.01 7.75
CA HIS A 51 -0.83 3.75 8.34
C HIS A 51 0.11 3.98 9.53
N LEU A 52 1.10 4.87 9.38
CA LEU A 52 2.02 5.27 10.46
C LEU A 52 1.26 5.90 11.64
N LEU A 53 0.29 6.78 11.35
CA LEU A 53 -0.57 7.37 12.38
C LEU A 53 -1.31 6.29 13.16
N PHE A 54 -1.93 5.31 12.49
CA PHE A 54 -2.61 4.22 13.18
C PHE A 54 -1.64 3.38 14.03
N ILE A 55 -0.44 3.08 13.54
CA ILE A 55 0.57 2.36 14.33
C ILE A 55 0.88 3.16 15.61
N LYS A 56 1.24 4.45 15.49
CA LYS A 56 1.58 5.28 16.67
C LYS A 56 0.40 5.45 17.63
N LEU A 57 -0.80 5.66 17.10
CA LEU A 57 -2.04 5.79 17.86
C LEU A 57 -2.35 4.52 18.66
N PHE A 58 -2.29 3.35 18.03
CA PHE A 58 -2.60 2.08 18.69
C PHE A 58 -1.45 1.53 19.55
N SER A 59 -0.22 2.01 19.35
CA SER A 59 0.93 1.73 20.22
C SER A 59 1.00 2.67 21.44
N GLY A 60 0.07 3.63 21.58
CA GLY A 60 0.05 4.59 22.69
C GLY A 60 1.12 5.68 22.62
N GLN A 61 1.82 5.82 21.47
CA GLN A 61 2.90 6.77 21.27
C GLN A 61 2.37 8.11 20.73
N PHE A 62 1.50 8.77 21.50
CA PHE A 62 0.84 10.01 21.05
C PHE A 62 1.81 11.17 20.81
N GLU A 63 2.91 11.24 21.56
CA GLU A 63 3.95 12.27 21.38
C GLU A 63 4.71 12.14 20.05
N ALA A 64 4.70 10.93 19.47
CA ALA A 64 5.29 10.63 18.16
C ALA A 64 4.29 10.83 17.00
N ILE A 65 3.16 11.52 17.25
CA ILE A 65 2.22 11.89 16.20
C ILE A 65 2.47 13.36 15.84
N GLY A 66 2.98 13.61 14.64
CA GLY A 66 3.24 14.96 14.16
C GLY A 66 3.34 15.03 12.64
N PHE A 67 3.48 16.25 12.11
CA PHE A 67 3.58 16.52 10.67
C PHE A 67 4.80 15.83 10.02
N TYR A 68 5.84 15.53 10.80
CA TYR A 68 7.00 14.79 10.34
C TYR A 68 6.65 13.38 9.80
N LEU A 69 5.50 12.81 10.22
CA LEU A 69 5.01 11.53 9.66
C LEU A 69 4.71 11.63 8.16
N LEU A 70 4.28 12.80 7.66
CA LEU A 70 4.08 13.02 6.23
C LEU A 70 5.41 13.02 5.47
N GLU A 71 6.45 13.61 6.06
CA GLU A 71 7.80 13.62 5.48
C GLU A 71 8.38 12.20 5.43
N ILE A 72 8.30 11.45 6.53
CA ILE A 72 8.70 10.04 6.56
C ILE A 72 7.92 9.24 5.52
N ALA A 73 6.61 9.45 5.43
CA ALA A 73 5.77 8.76 4.46
C ALA A 73 6.14 9.10 3.01
N PHE A 74 6.50 10.35 2.73
CA PHE A 74 6.94 10.78 1.41
C PHE A 74 8.26 10.13 1.00
N TRP A 75 9.28 10.18 1.87
CA TRP A 75 10.56 9.52 1.62
C TRP A 75 10.41 8.00 1.51
N SER A 76 9.62 7.40 2.40
CA SER A 76 9.30 5.97 2.35
C SER A 76 8.63 5.59 1.04
N PHE A 77 7.68 6.40 0.55
CA PHE A 77 7.07 6.18 -0.75
C PHE A 77 8.12 6.20 -1.87
N LEU A 78 8.91 7.28 -1.94
CA LEU A 78 9.93 7.48 -2.98
C LEU A 78 10.93 6.32 -3.07
N VAL A 79 11.50 5.91 -1.94
CA VAL A 79 12.46 4.80 -1.88
C VAL A 79 11.80 3.48 -2.29
N ASN A 80 10.52 3.29 -1.97
CA ASN A 80 9.80 2.06 -2.28
C ASN A 80 9.09 2.07 -3.63
N ILE A 81 9.18 3.14 -4.44
CA ILE A 81 8.56 3.19 -5.77
C ILE A 81 8.93 1.96 -6.63
N PRO A 82 10.21 1.56 -6.77
CA PRO A 82 10.56 0.44 -7.66
C PRO A 82 9.95 -0.89 -7.21
N ILE A 83 10.05 -1.19 -5.91
CA ILE A 83 9.55 -2.42 -5.30
C ILE A 83 8.02 -2.44 -5.34
N SER A 84 7.39 -1.32 -4.97
CA SER A 84 5.94 -1.16 -4.97
C SER A 84 5.37 -1.22 -6.38
N PHE A 85 6.08 -0.69 -7.38
CA PHE A 85 5.68 -0.77 -8.77
C PHE A 85 5.69 -2.22 -9.25
N MET A 86 6.77 -2.97 -8.97
CA MET A 86 6.87 -4.37 -9.37
C MET A 86 5.83 -5.25 -8.67
N ALA A 87 5.62 -5.06 -7.36
CA ALA A 87 4.61 -5.79 -6.60
C ALA A 87 3.20 -5.51 -7.13
N ASN A 88 2.83 -4.23 -7.30
CA ASN A 88 1.52 -3.85 -7.84
C ASN A 88 1.32 -4.30 -9.28
N TYR A 89 2.38 -4.29 -10.10
CA TYR A 89 2.32 -4.84 -11.46
C TYR A 89 1.96 -6.33 -11.44
N ILE A 90 2.60 -7.13 -10.59
CA ILE A 90 2.31 -8.56 -10.45
C ILE A 90 0.89 -8.77 -9.92
N ILE A 91 0.52 -8.11 -8.83
CA ILE A 91 -0.79 -8.26 -8.19
C ILE A 91 -1.92 -7.89 -9.15
N GLN A 92 -1.81 -6.76 -9.85
CA GLN A 92 -2.91 -6.27 -10.71
C GLN A 92 -3.06 -7.05 -12.03
N ASN A 93 -2.01 -7.72 -12.51
CA ASN A 93 -2.02 -8.34 -13.83
C ASN A 93 -1.92 -9.86 -13.83
N ARG A 94 -1.35 -10.47 -12.78
CA ARG A 94 -1.20 -11.93 -12.66
C ARG A 94 -2.22 -12.55 -11.73
N PHE A 95 -2.69 -11.83 -10.71
CA PHE A 95 -3.70 -12.36 -9.79
C PHE A 95 -5.13 -12.07 -10.25
N GLN A 96 -5.99 -13.08 -10.08
CA GLN A 96 -7.44 -12.91 -10.19
C GLN A 96 -7.92 -11.94 -9.11
N LEU A 97 -8.99 -11.19 -9.39
CA LEU A 97 -9.49 -10.10 -8.56
C LEU A 97 -9.68 -10.51 -7.08
N LYS A 98 -10.28 -11.67 -6.83
CA LYS A 98 -10.48 -12.25 -5.48
C LYS A 98 -9.19 -12.45 -4.68
N TRP A 99 -8.05 -12.66 -5.35
CA TRP A 99 -6.75 -12.90 -4.71
C TRP A 99 -5.91 -11.62 -4.59
N ARG A 100 -6.31 -10.52 -5.22
CA ARG A 100 -5.50 -9.28 -5.20
C ARG A 100 -5.40 -8.67 -3.82
N PHE A 101 -6.50 -8.71 -3.05
CA PHE A 101 -6.47 -8.26 -1.67
C PHE A 101 -5.48 -9.08 -0.84
N LEU A 102 -5.54 -10.41 -0.93
CA LEU A 102 -4.60 -11.28 -0.24
C LEU A 102 -3.15 -11.02 -0.67
N GLY A 103 -2.90 -10.89 -1.97
CA GLY A 103 -1.57 -10.57 -2.50
C GLY A 103 -1.03 -9.23 -1.98
N SER A 104 -1.87 -8.21 -1.94
CA SER A 104 -1.52 -6.91 -1.38
C SER A 104 -1.26 -6.98 0.13
N ALA A 105 -2.09 -7.71 0.87
CA ALA A 105 -1.93 -7.86 2.32
C ALA A 105 -0.64 -8.60 2.69
N VAL A 106 -0.32 -9.69 1.96
CA VAL A 106 0.94 -10.43 2.14
C VAL A 106 2.15 -9.55 1.82
N PHE A 107 2.10 -8.79 0.72
CA PHE A 107 3.16 -7.84 0.38
C PHE A 107 3.36 -6.79 1.48
N SER A 108 2.28 -6.19 1.98
CA SER A 108 2.36 -5.23 3.08
C SER A 108 2.92 -5.82 4.37
N ALA A 109 2.58 -7.07 4.70
CA ALA A 109 3.12 -7.75 5.87
C ALA A 109 4.63 -8.01 5.74
N LEU A 110 5.10 -8.42 4.56
CA LEU A 110 6.53 -8.59 4.26
C LEU A 110 7.29 -7.28 4.38
N MET A 111 6.74 -6.18 3.84
CA MET A 111 7.35 -4.86 3.95
C MET A 111 7.43 -4.38 5.40
N ALA A 112 6.40 -4.65 6.21
CA ALA A 112 6.41 -4.31 7.63
C ALA A 112 7.54 -5.04 8.40
N ILE A 113 7.75 -6.33 8.12
CA ILE A 113 8.87 -7.11 8.70
C ILE A 113 10.21 -6.54 8.23
N TYR A 114 10.34 -6.25 6.93
CA TYR A 114 11.55 -5.68 6.35
C TYR A 114 11.93 -4.34 7.00
N TYR A 115 10.96 -3.44 7.22
CA TYR A 115 11.22 -2.16 7.87
C TYR A 115 11.63 -2.32 9.33
N ALA A 116 10.96 -3.20 10.08
CA ALA A 116 11.32 -3.47 11.47
C ALA A 116 12.75 -4.03 11.58
N LEU A 117 13.13 -4.95 10.70
CA LEU A 117 14.50 -5.47 10.63
C LEU A 117 15.51 -4.40 10.24
N SER A 118 15.17 -3.54 9.27
CA SER A 118 16.05 -2.44 8.84
C SER A 118 16.32 -1.46 9.98
N GLU A 119 15.31 -1.13 10.79
CA GLU A 119 15.49 -0.31 11.99
C GLU A 119 16.48 -0.94 12.98
N THR A 120 16.46 -2.26 13.16
CA THR A 120 17.40 -2.95 14.07
C THR A 120 18.81 -3.14 13.52
N ILE A 121 18.97 -3.27 12.20
CA ILE A 121 20.27 -3.57 11.56
C ILE A 121 21.07 -2.28 11.29
N PHE A 122 20.36 -1.17 11.05
CA PHE A 122 20.97 0.12 10.68
C PHE A 122 20.89 1.18 11.79
N SER A 123 20.47 0.80 13.01
CA SER A 123 20.55 1.63 14.22
C SER A 123 21.79 1.35 15.06
#